data_AF-A0A7G9YF98-F1
#
_entry.id   AF-A0A7G9YF98-F1
#
_cell.length_a   1.000
_cell.length_b   1.000
_cell.length_c   1.000
_cell.angle_alpha   90.00
_cell.angle_beta   90.00
_cell.angle_gamma   90.00
#
_symmetry.space_group_name_H-M   'P 1'
#
loop_
_entity.id
_entity.type
_entity.pdbx_description
1 polymer ?
#
loop_
_entity_poly.entity_id
_entity_poly.type
_entity_poly.pdbx_seq_one_letter_code
_entity_poly.pdbx_strand_id
1 'polypeptide(L)'
;MPVPVQRYFKYSLKENQPYVSYARLQHGGEFKASKNWVSIKGEEYFTVQKPGFVWSGKVPLFSAKDVYIDGTGNLKVKLLSLIKIVDAKGRETDQGELLRWLGESPLFPTALLPSENLRWEPIDNNSAKVIFTDKNLTIEGVFCFNEEGQITQFKTERYKDKTTLENFTGYCGDYRIVDGMKVSNSHFEKLSGQTHKANTFI
;
A
#
# COMPACT_ATOMS: atom_id res chain seq x y z
N MET A 1 -4.75 17.52 14.84
CA MET A 1 -4.48 16.83 13.55
C MET A 1 -3.82 17.83 12.58
N PRO A 2 -2.74 17.47 11.87
CA PRO A 2 -2.06 18.38 10.94
C PRO A 2 -2.98 18.92 9.83
N VAL A 3 -2.72 20.15 9.37
CA VAL A 3 -3.52 20.83 8.34
C VAL A 3 -3.65 20.02 7.03
N PRO A 4 -2.58 19.47 6.42
CA PRO A 4 -2.73 18.71 5.19
C PRO A 4 -3.57 17.43 5.37
N VAL A 5 -3.48 16.78 6.54
CA VAL A 5 -4.28 15.60 6.89
C VAL A 5 -5.77 15.95 7.01
N GLN A 6 -6.10 17.06 7.67
CA GLN A 6 -7.48 17.56 7.72
C GLN A 6 -8.05 17.84 6.32
N ARG A 7 -7.23 18.42 5.44
CA ARG A 7 -7.60 18.71 4.06
C ARG A 7 -7.91 17.44 3.29
N TYR A 8 -7.08 16.41 3.45
CA TYR A 8 -7.32 15.11 2.85
C TYR A 8 -8.63 14.47 3.28
N PHE A 9 -8.95 14.47 4.58
CA PHE A 9 -10.22 13.89 5.02
C PHE A 9 -11.43 14.68 4.52
N LYS A 10 -11.34 16.01 4.42
CA LYS A 10 -12.41 16.82 3.79
C LYS A 10 -12.55 16.53 2.29
N TYR A 11 -11.45 16.24 1.60
CA TYR A 11 -11.46 15.88 0.20
C TYR A 11 -12.04 14.47 -0.04
N SER A 12 -11.64 13.52 0.81
CA SER A 12 -11.79 12.09 0.59
C SER A 12 -13.05 11.49 1.23
N LEU A 13 -13.48 12.00 2.38
CA LEU A 13 -14.59 11.44 3.15
C LEU A 13 -15.84 12.33 3.08
N LYS A 14 -17.00 11.72 3.34
CA LYS A 14 -18.24 12.44 3.63
C LYS A 14 -18.45 12.57 5.13
N GLU A 15 -19.32 13.49 5.54
CA GLU A 15 -19.79 13.55 6.92
C GLU A 15 -20.45 12.23 7.31
N ASN A 16 -20.15 11.73 8.52
CA ASN A 16 -20.62 10.44 9.03
C ASN A 16 -20.23 9.22 8.15
N GLN A 17 -19.13 9.30 7.40
CA GLN A 17 -18.64 8.17 6.60
C GLN A 17 -18.43 6.93 7.48
N PRO A 18 -19.09 5.79 7.17
CA PRO A 18 -18.83 4.54 7.88
C PRO A 18 -17.38 4.07 7.69
N TYR A 19 -16.80 3.48 8.73
CA TYR A 19 -15.48 2.87 8.63
C TYR A 19 -15.49 1.70 7.65
N VAL A 20 -14.52 1.69 6.73
CA VAL A 20 -14.27 0.55 5.85
C VAL A 20 -13.79 -0.63 6.70
N SER A 21 -14.37 -1.81 6.50
CA SER A 21 -13.90 -3.06 7.12
C SER A 21 -13.03 -3.88 6.17
N TYR A 22 -13.36 -3.88 4.88
CA TYR A 22 -12.70 -4.66 3.84
C TYR A 22 -12.63 -3.87 2.54
N ALA A 23 -11.56 -4.08 1.76
CA ALA A 23 -11.45 -3.57 0.41
C ALA A 23 -10.99 -4.69 -0.53
N ARG A 24 -11.41 -4.63 -1.80
CA ARG A 24 -10.95 -5.54 -2.84
C ARG A 24 -10.37 -4.73 -3.98
N LEU A 25 -9.25 -5.20 -4.51
CA LEU A 25 -8.59 -4.65 -5.67
C LEU A 25 -8.44 -5.73 -6.73
N GLN A 26 -8.74 -5.39 -7.97
CA GLN A 26 -8.32 -6.17 -9.12
C GLN A 26 -7.41 -5.31 -9.98
N HIS A 27 -6.26 -5.84 -10.37
CA HIS A 27 -5.38 -5.11 -11.26
C HIS A 27 -4.89 -6.00 -12.39
N GLY A 28 -4.70 -5.36 -13.53
CA GLY A 28 -4.00 -5.91 -14.67
C GLY A 28 -2.78 -5.07 -14.95
N GLY A 29 -1.82 -5.63 -15.64
CA GLY A 29 -0.70 -4.85 -16.13
C GLY A 29 0.24 -5.71 -16.93
N GLU A 30 1.36 -5.11 -17.30
CA GLU A 30 2.45 -5.83 -17.93
C GLU A 30 3.74 -5.46 -17.20
N PHE A 31 4.58 -6.45 -16.92
CA PHE A 31 5.93 -6.21 -16.43
C PHE A 31 6.95 -6.85 -17.36
N LYS A 32 8.12 -6.23 -17.41
CA LYS A 32 9.23 -6.68 -18.23
C LYS A 32 10.11 -7.63 -17.41
N ALA A 33 9.81 -8.93 -17.48
CA ALA A 33 10.57 -9.97 -16.77
C ALA A 33 11.99 -10.17 -17.35
N SER A 34 12.17 -9.83 -18.64
CA SER A 34 13.44 -9.91 -19.39
C SER A 34 13.32 -9.10 -20.69
N LYS A 35 13.52 -9.71 -21.87
CA LYS A 35 13.26 -9.08 -23.18
C LYS A 35 11.78 -8.95 -23.51
N ASN A 36 10.92 -9.78 -22.92
CA ASN A 36 9.49 -9.84 -23.21
C ASN A 36 8.65 -9.18 -22.11
N TRP A 37 7.58 -8.51 -22.53
CA TRP A 37 6.49 -8.10 -21.65
C TRP A 37 5.65 -9.31 -21.28
N VAL A 38 5.25 -9.40 -20.02
CA VAL A 38 4.40 -10.47 -19.52
C VAL A 38 3.21 -9.84 -18.82
N SER A 39 2.01 -10.19 -19.29
CA SER A 39 0.77 -9.72 -18.67
C SER A 39 0.58 -10.37 -17.31
N ILE A 40 0.23 -9.56 -16.33
CA ILE A 40 -0.14 -9.98 -14.98
C ILE A 40 -1.59 -9.62 -14.69
N LYS A 41 -2.28 -10.52 -14.02
CA LYS A 41 -3.56 -10.25 -13.37
C LYS A 41 -3.40 -10.50 -11.88
N GLY A 42 -3.66 -9.49 -11.09
CA GLY A 42 -3.63 -9.52 -9.63
C GLY A 42 -5.02 -9.33 -9.04
N GLU A 43 -5.27 -10.00 -7.93
CA GLU A 43 -6.34 -9.64 -7.01
C GLU A 43 -5.77 -9.43 -5.61
N GLU A 44 -6.34 -8.49 -4.88
CA GLU A 44 -5.96 -8.18 -3.52
C GLU A 44 -7.20 -8.02 -2.66
N TYR A 45 -7.13 -8.52 -1.43
CA TYR A 45 -8.17 -8.38 -0.42
C TYR A 45 -7.53 -7.79 0.82
N PHE A 46 -8.10 -6.72 1.34
CA PHE A 46 -7.63 -6.03 2.52
C PHE A 46 -8.61 -6.19 3.68
N THR A 47 -8.07 -6.27 4.88
CA THR A 47 -8.79 -6.01 6.13
C THR A 47 -8.30 -4.69 6.70
N VAL A 48 -9.22 -3.85 7.18
CA VAL A 48 -8.91 -2.46 7.54
C VAL A 48 -8.78 -2.25 9.04
N GLN A 49 -9.77 -2.68 9.83
CA GLN A 49 -9.75 -2.49 11.29
C GLN A 49 -8.61 -3.26 11.96
N LYS A 50 -8.32 -4.45 11.42
CA LYS A 50 -7.10 -5.21 11.71
C LYS A 50 -6.30 -5.20 10.42
N PRO A 51 -5.13 -4.54 10.36
CA PRO A 51 -4.33 -4.48 9.15
C PRO A 51 -4.05 -5.88 8.62
N GLY A 52 -4.32 -6.05 7.34
CA GLY A 52 -4.10 -7.32 6.68
C GLY A 52 -4.39 -7.23 5.21
N PHE A 53 -3.69 -8.06 4.44
CA PHE A 53 -4.02 -8.27 3.06
C PHE A 53 -3.63 -9.66 2.57
N VAL A 54 -4.30 -10.11 1.51
CA VAL A 54 -3.92 -11.25 0.69
C VAL A 54 -3.90 -10.79 -0.75
N TRP A 55 -2.71 -10.81 -1.35
CA TRP A 55 -2.51 -10.56 -2.76
C TRP A 55 -2.22 -11.86 -3.49
N SER A 56 -2.79 -12.01 -4.68
CA SER A 56 -2.56 -13.13 -5.58
C SER A 56 -2.38 -12.63 -7.01
N GLY A 57 -1.18 -12.80 -7.55
CA GLY A 57 -0.84 -12.50 -8.94
C GLY A 57 -0.68 -13.76 -9.78
N LYS A 58 -1.22 -13.73 -11.00
CA LYS A 58 -1.02 -14.77 -12.03
C LYS A 58 -0.37 -14.18 -13.26
N VAL A 59 0.68 -14.85 -13.73
CA VAL A 59 1.26 -14.67 -15.07
C VAL A 59 1.31 -16.02 -15.78
N PRO A 60 1.46 -16.06 -17.12
CA PRO A 60 1.76 -17.30 -17.81
C PRO A 60 2.96 -17.99 -17.15
N LEU A 61 2.74 -19.19 -16.59
CA LEU A 61 3.71 -20.07 -15.91
C LEU A 61 4.11 -19.73 -14.45
N PHE A 62 3.71 -18.59 -13.87
CA PHE A 62 4.00 -18.28 -12.46
C PHE A 62 2.78 -17.78 -11.70
N SER A 63 2.77 -18.03 -10.40
CA SER A 63 1.82 -17.45 -9.46
C SER A 63 2.59 -16.89 -8.28
N ALA A 64 2.27 -15.67 -7.87
CA ALA A 64 2.83 -15.08 -6.67
C ALA A 64 1.69 -14.83 -5.67
N LYS A 65 1.97 -15.12 -4.40
CA LYS A 65 1.06 -14.83 -3.29
C LYS A 65 1.83 -14.03 -2.26
N ASP A 66 1.26 -12.90 -1.89
CA ASP A 66 1.83 -12.04 -0.86
C ASP A 66 0.77 -11.80 0.21
N VAL A 67 1.17 -11.78 1.47
CA VAL A 67 0.25 -11.81 2.60
C VAL A 67 0.80 -11.02 3.77
N TYR A 68 -0.07 -10.25 4.40
CA TYR A 68 0.11 -9.78 5.77
C TYR A 68 -1.14 -10.15 6.58
N ILE A 69 -1.00 -11.00 7.59
CA ILE A 69 -2.13 -11.36 8.45
C ILE A 69 -1.62 -11.45 9.89
N ASP A 70 -2.36 -10.81 10.79
CA ASP A 70 -2.16 -10.93 12.23
C ASP A 70 -0.72 -10.56 12.67
N GLY A 71 -0.19 -9.47 12.10
CA GLY A 71 1.16 -8.96 12.38
C GLY A 71 2.29 -9.65 11.64
N THR A 72 2.00 -10.69 10.83
CA THR A 72 3.02 -11.48 10.14
C THR A 72 2.91 -11.32 8.63
N GLY A 73 4.01 -10.88 8.01
CA GLY A 73 4.21 -10.83 6.57
C GLY A 73 4.77 -12.14 6.03
N ASN A 74 4.26 -12.58 4.89
CA ASN A 74 4.83 -13.72 4.20
C ASN A 74 4.64 -13.62 2.68
N LEU A 75 5.75 -13.29 2.01
CA LEU A 75 5.84 -13.31 0.56
C LEU A 75 6.21 -14.70 0.07
N LYS A 76 5.33 -15.31 -0.73
CA LYS A 76 5.55 -16.59 -1.42
C LYS A 76 5.47 -16.42 -2.94
N VAL A 77 6.59 -16.60 -3.63
CA VAL A 77 6.61 -16.68 -5.10
C VAL A 77 6.73 -18.14 -5.54
N LYS A 78 5.85 -18.60 -6.44
CA LYS A 78 5.87 -19.97 -7.00
C LYS A 78 6.01 -19.96 -8.54
N LEU A 79 6.86 -20.84 -9.07
CA LEU A 79 6.94 -21.20 -10.48
C LEU A 79 6.12 -22.47 -10.75
N LEU A 80 5.35 -22.48 -11.84
CA LEU A 80 4.44 -23.56 -12.25
C LEU A 80 3.44 -23.98 -11.16
N SER A 81 3.15 -23.10 -10.19
CA SER A 81 2.36 -23.40 -8.98
C SER A 81 2.91 -24.53 -8.08
N LEU A 82 4.08 -25.09 -8.41
CA LEU A 82 4.65 -26.30 -7.80
C LEU A 82 5.99 -26.03 -7.10
N ILE A 83 6.83 -25.14 -7.62
CA ILE A 83 8.19 -24.89 -7.12
C ILE A 83 8.27 -23.52 -6.46
N LYS A 84 8.69 -23.47 -5.18
CA LYS A 84 8.83 -22.23 -4.39
C LYS A 84 10.15 -21.54 -4.75
N ILE A 85 10.10 -20.28 -5.19
CA ILE A 85 11.29 -19.49 -5.55
C ILE A 85 11.70 -18.54 -4.43
N VAL A 86 10.73 -17.94 -3.74
CA VAL A 86 10.97 -16.99 -2.64
C VAL A 86 10.07 -17.36 -1.46
N ASP A 87 10.64 -17.40 -0.26
CA ASP A 87 9.94 -17.44 1.04
C ASP A 87 10.55 -16.39 1.96
N ALA A 88 10.09 -15.15 1.87
CA ALA A 88 10.55 -14.12 2.79
C ALA A 88 9.69 -14.16 4.06
N LYS A 89 10.38 -14.14 5.21
CA LYS A 89 9.81 -14.12 6.56
C LYS A 89 10.76 -13.38 7.50
N GLY A 90 10.22 -12.88 8.59
CA GLY A 90 10.97 -12.19 9.63
C GLY A 90 10.56 -10.73 9.74
N ARG A 91 11.08 -10.07 10.77
CA ARG A 91 10.66 -8.72 11.17
C ARG A 91 10.79 -7.70 10.03
N GLU A 92 11.79 -7.84 9.17
CA GLU A 92 12.01 -6.96 8.02
C GLU A 92 10.94 -7.13 6.94
N THR A 93 10.47 -8.38 6.76
CA THR A 93 9.33 -8.69 5.87
C THR A 93 8.04 -8.16 6.48
N ASP A 94 7.81 -8.38 7.78
CA ASP A 94 6.63 -7.88 8.48
C ASP A 94 6.53 -6.34 8.37
N GLN A 95 7.65 -5.63 8.57
CA GLN A 95 7.73 -4.18 8.36
C GLN A 95 7.40 -3.79 6.92
N GLY A 96 8.00 -4.45 5.94
CA GLY A 96 7.78 -4.17 4.54
C GLY A 96 6.31 -4.34 4.10
N GLU A 97 5.65 -5.38 4.59
CA GLU A 97 4.25 -5.64 4.25
C GLU A 97 3.28 -4.73 5.00
N LEU A 98 3.58 -4.36 6.26
CA LEU A 98 2.78 -3.35 6.96
C LEU A 98 2.92 -1.96 6.32
N LEU A 99 4.12 -1.60 5.85
CA LEU A 99 4.36 -0.37 5.09
C LEU A 99 3.62 -0.36 3.75
N ARG A 100 3.53 -1.51 3.08
CA ARG A 100 2.71 -1.66 1.86
C ARG A 100 1.24 -1.40 2.17
N TRP A 101 0.69 -2.07 3.18
CA TRP A 101 -0.71 -1.87 3.60
C TRP A 101 -0.98 -0.39 3.92
N LEU A 102 -0.05 0.28 4.63
CA LEU A 102 -0.17 1.70 4.94
C LEU A 102 -0.08 2.58 3.69
N GLY A 103 0.83 2.28 2.76
CA GLY A 103 0.96 3.01 1.49
C GLY A 103 -0.24 2.83 0.55
N GLU A 104 -0.97 1.72 0.67
CA GLU A 104 -2.20 1.45 -0.10
C GLU A 104 -3.46 1.96 0.59
N SER A 105 -3.38 2.42 1.84
CA SER A 105 -4.52 2.97 2.57
C SER A 105 -5.27 4.14 1.93
N PRO A 106 -4.72 4.92 0.96
CA PRO A 106 -5.54 5.82 0.15
C PRO A 106 -6.65 5.15 -0.67
N LEU A 107 -6.64 3.82 -0.83
CA LEU A 107 -7.75 3.01 -1.37
C LEU A 107 -8.92 2.87 -0.39
N PHE A 108 -8.67 3.01 0.91
CA PHE A 108 -9.64 2.88 2.00
C PHE A 108 -9.38 3.95 3.07
N PRO A 109 -9.69 5.24 2.76
CA PRO A 109 -9.21 6.42 3.48
C PRO A 109 -9.54 6.45 4.99
N THR A 110 -10.58 5.75 5.42
CA THR A 110 -10.95 5.66 6.84
C THR A 110 -9.89 4.96 7.69
N ALA A 111 -8.99 4.16 7.10
CA ALA A 111 -7.85 3.57 7.80
C ALA A 111 -6.84 4.59 8.31
N LEU A 112 -6.79 5.77 7.68
CA LEU A 112 -5.85 6.84 8.02
C LEU A 112 -6.37 7.75 9.14
N LEU A 113 -7.64 7.61 9.54
CA LEU A 113 -8.20 8.39 10.63
C LEU A 113 -7.43 8.12 11.94
N PRO A 114 -7.18 9.16 12.77
CA PRO A 114 -6.52 8.99 14.05
C PRO A 114 -7.21 7.92 14.92
N SER A 115 -6.41 7.08 15.56
CA SER A 115 -6.87 6.02 16.46
C SER A 115 -5.83 5.77 17.55
N GLU A 116 -6.06 4.79 18.42
CA GLU A 116 -5.06 4.38 19.43
C GLU A 116 -3.75 3.91 18.78
N ASN A 117 -3.83 3.35 17.56
CA ASN A 117 -2.71 2.75 16.87
C ASN A 117 -2.10 3.65 15.78
N LEU A 118 -2.79 4.73 15.39
CA LEU A 118 -2.37 5.63 14.32
C LEU A 118 -2.41 7.08 14.78
N ARG A 119 -1.26 7.75 14.70
CA ARG A 119 -1.15 9.19 14.96
C ARG A 119 -0.42 9.93 13.85
N TRP A 120 -0.67 11.24 13.81
CA TRP A 120 -0.12 12.15 12.82
C TRP A 120 0.69 13.26 13.49
N GLU A 121 1.88 13.52 12.96
CA GLU A 121 2.76 14.60 13.39
C GLU A 121 2.95 15.60 12.23
N PRO A 122 2.87 16.92 12.48
CA PRO A 122 3.03 17.93 11.44
C PRO A 122 4.49 17.99 10.97
N ILE A 123 4.70 18.20 9.67
CA ILE A 123 6.01 18.54 9.10
C ILE A 123 5.94 19.94 8.50
N ASP A 124 5.06 20.15 7.52
CA ASP A 124 4.83 21.43 6.86
C ASP A 124 3.37 21.56 6.35
N ASN A 125 3.11 22.54 5.47
CA ASN A 125 1.77 22.81 4.93
C ASN A 125 1.24 21.74 3.96
N ASN A 126 2.12 20.90 3.42
CA ASN A 126 1.88 19.92 2.38
C ASN A 126 2.39 18.52 2.74
N SER A 127 2.93 18.31 3.94
CA SER A 127 3.38 17.00 4.39
C SER A 127 3.14 16.77 5.88
N ALA A 128 2.91 15.50 6.22
CA ALA A 128 2.75 15.07 7.60
C ALA A 128 3.34 13.66 7.78
N LYS A 129 3.94 13.42 8.95
CA LYS A 129 4.42 12.10 9.34
C LYS A 129 3.25 11.31 9.90
N VAL A 130 3.11 10.06 9.45
CA VAL A 130 2.23 9.06 10.05
C VAL A 130 3.08 8.09 10.87
N ILE A 131 2.63 7.79 12.08
CA ILE A 131 3.20 6.72 12.91
C ILE A 131 2.08 5.73 13.17
N PHE A 132 2.34 4.47 12.83
CA PHE A 132 1.35 3.40 12.89
C PHE A 132 1.92 2.17 13.59
N THR A 133 1.15 1.61 14.52
CA THR A 133 1.53 0.40 15.25
C THR A 133 0.51 -0.70 15.00
N ASP A 134 0.95 -1.82 14.45
CA ASP A 134 0.20 -3.08 14.48
C ASP A 134 0.90 -4.05 15.43
N LYS A 135 0.21 -4.42 16.51
CA LYS A 135 0.76 -5.26 17.59
C LYS A 135 2.07 -4.73 18.15
N ASN A 136 3.19 -5.42 17.90
CA ASN A 136 4.53 -5.12 18.39
C ASN A 136 5.43 -4.49 17.30
N LEU A 137 4.85 -4.12 16.16
CA LEU A 137 5.55 -3.52 15.04
C LEU A 137 5.03 -2.09 14.82
N THR A 138 5.92 -1.13 15.04
CA THR A 138 5.67 0.29 14.75
C THR A 138 6.42 0.66 13.48
N ILE A 139 5.71 1.29 12.56
CA ILE A 139 6.23 1.83 11.30
C ILE A 139 5.94 3.32 11.21
N GLU A 140 6.68 4.00 10.36
CA GLU A 140 6.46 5.41 10.06
C GLU A 140 6.68 5.72 8.58
N GLY A 141 6.09 6.83 8.16
CA GLY A 141 6.28 7.36 6.82
C GLY A 141 5.76 8.78 6.72
N VAL A 142 5.98 9.40 5.57
CA VAL A 142 5.56 10.77 5.28
C VAL A 142 4.59 10.73 4.12
N PHE A 143 3.38 11.23 4.34
CA PHE A 143 2.45 11.51 3.27
C PHE A 143 2.63 12.94 2.79
N CYS A 144 2.65 13.13 1.47
CA CYS A 144 2.64 14.43 0.82
C CYS A 144 1.28 14.68 0.19
N PHE A 145 0.84 15.94 0.23
CA PHE A 145 -0.51 16.35 -0.13
C PHE A 145 -0.46 17.58 -1.06
N ASN A 146 -1.32 17.59 -2.08
CA ASN A 146 -1.49 18.78 -2.93
C ASN A 146 -2.51 19.76 -2.33
N GLU A 147 -2.69 20.91 -2.99
CA GLU A 147 -3.57 21.96 -2.51
C GLU A 147 -5.05 21.56 -2.46
N GLU A 148 -5.49 20.66 -3.35
CA GLU A 148 -6.84 20.11 -3.37
C GLU A 148 -7.13 19.15 -2.20
N GLY A 149 -6.07 18.70 -1.51
CA GLY A 149 -6.17 17.72 -0.44
C GLY A 149 -5.92 16.28 -0.87
N GLN A 150 -5.48 16.02 -2.10
CA GLN A 150 -5.11 14.66 -2.52
C GLN A 150 -3.77 14.26 -1.90
N ILE A 151 -3.64 13.02 -1.43
CA ILE A 151 -2.33 12.40 -1.22
C ILE A 151 -1.69 12.18 -2.58
N THR A 152 -0.45 12.65 -2.75
CA THR A 152 0.32 12.47 -3.99
C THR A 152 1.47 11.50 -3.83
N GLN A 153 2.02 11.38 -2.62
CA GLN A 153 3.17 10.52 -2.33
C GLN A 153 3.09 9.93 -0.93
N PHE A 154 3.65 8.72 -0.79
CA PHE A 154 3.99 8.12 0.49
C PHE A 154 5.48 7.79 0.50
N LYS A 155 6.24 8.37 1.43
CA LYS A 155 7.70 8.20 1.55
C LYS A 155 8.03 7.47 2.84
N THR A 156 8.91 6.49 2.77
CA THR A 156 9.34 5.69 3.93
C THR A 156 10.69 5.02 3.63
N GLU A 157 11.25 4.32 4.60
CA GLU A 157 12.38 3.42 4.41
C GLU A 157 11.90 1.98 4.51
N ARG A 158 12.25 1.14 3.52
CA ARG A 158 11.87 -0.27 3.49
C ARG A 158 13.13 -1.14 3.40
N TYR A 159 13.12 -2.27 4.11
CA TYR A 159 14.18 -3.25 4.00
C TYR A 159 14.20 -3.86 2.61
N LYS A 160 15.36 -3.77 1.95
CA LYS A 160 15.66 -4.50 0.72
C LYS A 160 16.08 -5.95 1.02
N ASP A 161 16.78 -6.12 2.13
CA ASP A 161 17.24 -7.39 2.68
C ASP A 161 17.22 -7.30 4.22
N LYS A 162 17.80 -8.28 4.92
CA LYS A 162 17.78 -8.35 6.39
C LYS A 162 18.53 -7.21 7.11
N THR A 163 19.33 -6.43 6.39
CA THR A 163 20.26 -5.46 6.98
C THR A 163 20.18 -4.08 6.34
N THR A 164 19.68 -3.99 5.10
CA THR A 164 19.73 -2.76 4.31
C THR A 164 18.36 -2.12 4.19
N LEU A 165 18.20 -0.91 4.74
CA LEU A 165 17.06 -0.02 4.48
C LEU A 165 17.34 0.83 3.23
N GLU A 166 16.32 1.01 2.39
CA GLU A 166 16.36 1.91 1.24
C GLU A 166 15.14 2.84 1.25
N ASN A 167 15.32 4.06 0.76
CA ASN A 167 14.22 4.98 0.52
C ASN A 167 13.22 4.39 -0.47
N PHE A 168 11.95 4.43 -0.09
CA PHE A 168 10.83 3.94 -0.89
C PHE A 168 9.80 5.06 -1.04
N THR A 169 9.30 5.26 -2.25
CA THR A 169 8.25 6.25 -2.53
C THR A 169 7.14 5.59 -3.34
N GLY A 170 5.94 5.58 -2.78
CA GLY A 170 4.71 5.29 -3.52
C GLY A 170 4.11 6.57 -4.06
N TYR A 171 3.48 6.49 -5.23
CA TYR A 171 2.77 7.61 -5.86
C TYR A 171 1.28 7.33 -5.90
N CYS A 172 0.50 8.36 -5.64
CA CYS A 172 -0.96 8.31 -5.56
C CYS A 172 -1.53 9.29 -6.58
N GLY A 173 -2.52 8.84 -7.35
CA GLY A 173 -3.19 9.63 -8.37
C GLY A 173 -4.51 9.00 -8.80
N ASP A 174 -5.08 9.53 -9.89
CA ASP A 174 -6.31 9.01 -10.52
C ASP A 174 -7.45 8.75 -9.51
N TYR A 175 -7.71 9.76 -8.67
CA TYR A 175 -8.74 9.66 -7.65
C TYR A 175 -10.12 9.46 -8.27
N ARG A 176 -10.88 8.52 -7.72
CA ARG A 176 -12.26 8.19 -8.12
C ARG A 176 -13.17 8.03 -6.92
N ILE A 177 -14.47 8.09 -7.16
CA ILE A 177 -15.47 7.86 -6.11
C ILE A 177 -15.78 6.36 -6.02
N VAL A 178 -15.63 5.77 -4.83
CA VAL A 178 -16.04 4.40 -4.48
C VAL A 178 -16.74 4.46 -3.14
N ASP A 179 -17.95 3.90 -3.04
CA ASP A 179 -18.78 3.92 -1.81
C ASP A 179 -18.91 5.31 -1.16
N GLY A 180 -18.95 6.34 -2.01
CA GLY A 180 -19.06 7.74 -1.61
C GLY A 180 -17.76 8.40 -1.13
N MET A 181 -16.65 7.67 -1.08
CA MET A 181 -15.32 8.21 -0.74
C MET A 181 -14.52 8.49 -2.01
N LYS A 182 -13.64 9.51 -1.99
CA LYS A 182 -12.62 9.66 -3.03
C LYS A 182 -11.38 8.85 -2.65
N VAL A 183 -11.09 7.84 -3.45
CA VAL A 183 -9.99 6.89 -3.24
C VAL A 183 -8.97 7.01 -4.37
N SER A 184 -7.69 6.86 -4.05
CA SER A 184 -6.60 6.91 -5.04
C SER A 184 -6.46 5.56 -5.73
N ASN A 185 -6.07 5.54 -7.01
CA ASN A 185 -5.26 4.43 -7.48
C ASN A 185 -3.82 4.70 -7.02
N SER A 186 -3.21 3.74 -6.33
CA SER A 186 -1.82 3.83 -5.90
C SER A 186 -0.96 2.94 -6.79
N HIS A 187 0.14 3.48 -7.29
CA HIS A 187 1.16 2.73 -8.02
C HIS A 187 2.50 2.95 -7.32
N PHE A 188 3.17 1.84 -7.00
CA PHE A 188 4.50 1.89 -6.38
C PHE A 188 5.56 1.79 -7.47
N GLU A 189 6.32 2.88 -7.68
CA GLU A 189 7.51 2.84 -8.53
C GLU A 189 8.76 2.68 -7.66
N LYS A 190 9.52 1.62 -7.90
CA LYS A 190 10.86 1.46 -7.33
C LYS A 190 11.82 2.38 -8.09
N LEU A 191 12.71 3.09 -7.40
CA LEU A 191 13.80 3.90 -7.98
C LEU A 191 14.89 3.06 -8.71
N SER A 192 14.55 1.92 -9.29
CA SER A 192 15.48 1.06 -10.04
C SER A 192 14.87 0.57 -11.36
N GLY A 193 14.66 1.49 -12.31
CA GLY A 193 14.62 1.21 -13.75
C GLY A 193 13.59 0.20 -14.29
N GLN A 194 12.58 -0.19 -13.51
CA GLN A 194 11.49 -1.06 -13.96
C GLN A 194 10.21 -0.23 -14.14
N THR A 195 9.81 -0.03 -15.40
CA THR A 195 8.58 0.68 -15.75
C THR A 195 7.39 -0.28 -15.63
N HIS A 196 6.43 0.03 -14.78
CA HIS A 196 5.19 -0.72 -14.64
C HIS A 196 4.04 0.06 -15.26
N LYS A 197 3.28 -0.57 -16.18
CA LYS A 197 1.96 -0.07 -16.59
C LYS A 197 0.92 -0.93 -15.90
N ALA A 198 0.37 -0.45 -14.80
CA ALA A 198 -0.73 -1.12 -14.11
C ALA A 198 -2.05 -0.37 -14.38
N ASN A 199 -3.10 -1.13 -14.67
CA ASN A 199 -4.47 -0.65 -14.74
C ASN A 199 -5.22 -1.23 -13.54
N THR A 200 -5.74 -0.35 -12.70
CA THR A 200 -6.33 -0.72 -11.41
C THR A 200 -7.85 -0.59 -11.46
N PHE A 201 -8.55 -1.68 -11.15
CA PHE A 201 -10.01 -1.77 -11.06
C PHE A 201 -10.37 -2.04 -9.59
N ILE A 202 -11.06 -1.10 -8.95
CA ILE A 202 -11.65 -1.24 -7.61
C ILE A 202 -13.10 -1.64 -7.81
#